data_AF-A0A6N7ZNQ3-F1
#
_entry.id   AF-A0A6N7ZNQ3-F1
#
_cell.length_a   1.000
_cell.length_b   1.000
_cell.length_c   1.000
_cell.angle_alpha   90.00
_cell.angle_beta   90.00
_cell.angle_gamma   90.00
#
_symmetry.space_group_name_H-M   'P 1'
#
loop_
_entity.id
_entity.type
_entity.pdbx_description
1 polymer ?
#
loop_
_entity_poly.entity_id
_entity_poly.type
_entity_poly.pdbx_seq_one_letter_code
_entity_poly.pdbx_strand_id
1 'polypeptide(L)'
;TLPMVWYIPPLSPVVDVVAASGNDGEDGRTLFAAISKMRIPLEYLAGLFTAGDTAPVERVLRRLAAMRSYMRDINLGHDPHEQTAAAVGMTGTQIQDMYRLLAIAKYEDRYVIPTAHTEIARELDEL
;
A
#
# COMPACT_ATOMS: atom_id res chain seq x y z
N THR A 1 -7.19 23.48 -2.12
CA THR A 1 -5.84 23.56 -2.71
C THR A 1 -5.51 22.40 -3.64
N LEU A 2 -6.27 21.28 -3.65
CA LEU A 2 -5.98 20.09 -4.47
C LEU A 2 -4.50 19.67 -4.36
N PRO A 3 -4.09 19.09 -3.22
CA PRO A 3 -2.68 18.78 -2.96
C PRO A 3 -2.12 17.78 -3.97
N MET A 4 -0.87 18.00 -4.38
CA MET A 4 -0.15 17.17 -5.36
C MET A 4 0.88 16.22 -4.72
N VAL A 5 0.98 16.21 -3.39
CA VAL A 5 1.82 15.28 -2.61
C VAL A 5 0.91 14.39 -1.78
N TRP A 6 1.07 13.08 -1.95
CA TRP A 6 0.17 12.05 -1.43
C TRP A 6 0.95 11.08 -0.53
N TYR A 7 0.25 10.43 0.40
CA TYR A 7 0.86 9.55 1.39
C TYR A 7 0.18 8.18 1.41
N ILE A 8 0.97 7.14 1.68
CA ILE A 8 0.47 5.79 1.97
C ILE A 8 0.39 5.66 3.49
N PRO A 9 -0.79 5.34 4.08
CA PRO A 9 -0.94 5.16 5.52
C PRO A 9 -0.10 3.97 6.02
N PRO A 10 0.57 4.09 7.17
CA PRO A 10 1.40 3.02 7.69
C PRO A 10 0.54 1.89 8.24
N LEU A 11 0.92 0.64 7.94
CA LEU A 11 0.58 -0.48 8.80
C LEU A 11 1.30 -0.23 10.12
N SER A 12 0.56 0.22 11.14
CA SER A 12 0.97 0.25 12.56
C SER A 12 1.58 -1.12 12.96
N PRO A 13 2.23 -1.33 14.13
CA PRO A 13 2.68 -2.66 14.57
C PRO A 13 1.52 -3.63 14.87
N VAL A 14 0.72 -3.93 13.85
CA VAL A 14 -0.39 -4.86 13.82
C VAL A 14 0.14 -6.27 14.00
N VAL A 15 1.28 -6.55 13.38
CA VAL A 15 1.97 -7.85 13.46
C VAL A 15 2.41 -8.16 14.87
N ASP A 16 2.95 -7.18 15.61
CA ASP A 16 3.39 -7.38 16.98
C ASP A 16 2.21 -7.70 17.91
N VAL A 17 1.09 -7.01 17.73
CA VAL A 17 -0.16 -7.26 18.50
C VAL A 17 -0.73 -8.64 18.17
N VAL A 18 -0.67 -9.06 16.90
CA VAL A 18 -1.16 -10.36 16.46
C VAL A 18 -0.26 -11.49 16.95
N ALA A 19 1.05 -11.37 16.78
CA ALA A 19 2.02 -12.36 17.21
C ALA A 19 1.97 -12.58 18.73
N ALA A 20 1.73 -11.51 19.51
CA ALA A 20 1.53 -11.60 20.96
C ALA A 20 0.26 -12.39 21.37
N SER A 21 -0.71 -12.55 20.47
CA SER A 21 -1.92 -13.35 20.69
C SER A 21 -1.76 -14.84 20.35
N GLY A 22 -0.57 -15.28 19.93
CA GLY A 22 -0.29 -16.66 19.52
C GLY A 22 -0.80 -17.01 18.11
N ASN A 23 -1.36 -16.04 17.39
CA ASN A 23 -1.74 -16.20 15.99
C ASN A 23 -0.58 -15.85 15.06
N ASP A 24 -0.62 -16.39 13.85
CA ASP A 24 0.35 -16.05 12.81
C ASP A 24 0.19 -14.59 12.37
N GLY A 25 1.16 -13.74 12.76
CA GLY A 25 1.21 -12.31 12.46
C GLY A 25 1.32 -11.97 10.98
N GLU A 26 1.57 -12.96 10.14
CA GLU A 26 1.78 -12.83 8.71
C GLU A 26 0.69 -13.54 7.87
N ASP A 27 -0.29 -14.18 8.52
CA ASP A 27 -1.47 -14.73 7.86
C ASP A 27 -2.43 -13.59 7.44
N GLY A 28 -2.86 -13.60 6.18
CA GLY A 28 -3.73 -12.56 5.62
C GLY A 28 -5.03 -12.39 6.40
N ARG A 29 -5.70 -13.48 6.81
CA ARG A 29 -6.96 -13.40 7.57
C ARG A 29 -6.75 -12.75 8.92
N THR A 30 -5.64 -13.08 9.57
CA THR A 30 -5.27 -12.53 10.88
C THR A 30 -4.85 -11.06 10.78
N LEU A 31 -4.07 -10.69 9.77
CA LEU A 31 -3.71 -9.31 9.45
C LEU A 31 -4.96 -8.45 9.16
N PHE A 32 -5.91 -8.96 8.36
CA PHE A 32 -7.16 -8.27 8.07
C PHE A 32 -7.99 -8.00 9.32
N ALA A 33 -8.10 -9.00 10.22
CA ALA A 33 -8.83 -8.85 11.47
C ALA A 33 -8.19 -7.79 12.39
N ALA A 34 -6.86 -7.67 12.34
CA ALA A 34 -6.09 -6.81 13.21
C ALA A 34 -6.01 -5.33 12.75
N ILE A 35 -6.42 -5.01 11.52
CA ILE A 35 -6.59 -3.61 11.06
C ILE A 35 -7.55 -2.84 11.98
N SER A 36 -8.57 -3.51 12.52
CA SER A 36 -9.50 -2.90 13.49
C SER A 36 -8.91 -2.71 14.90
N LYS A 37 -7.75 -3.31 15.19
CA LYS A 37 -7.09 -3.34 16.50
C LYS A 37 -5.73 -2.62 16.51
N MET A 38 -5.47 -1.79 15.51
CA MET A 38 -4.22 -1.03 15.42
C MET A 38 -4.05 -0.09 16.60
N ARG A 39 -2.80 0.15 16.98
CA ARG A 39 -2.46 1.13 18.02
C ARG A 39 -2.84 2.55 17.61
N ILE A 40 -2.69 2.88 16.32
CA ILE A 40 -3.16 4.14 15.76
C ILE A 40 -4.61 3.94 15.33
N PRO A 41 -5.57 4.72 15.88
CA PRO A 41 -6.96 4.63 15.47
C PRO A 41 -7.13 4.92 13.98
N LEU A 42 -8.04 4.19 13.34
CA LEU A 42 -8.33 4.38 11.92
C LEU A 42 -8.88 5.79 11.65
N GLU A 43 -9.66 6.32 12.59
CA GLU A 43 -10.26 7.66 12.56
C GLU A 43 -9.19 8.76 12.56
N TYR A 44 -8.07 8.53 13.25
CA TYR A 44 -6.95 9.46 13.25
C TYR A 44 -6.31 9.55 11.86
N LEU A 45 -6.04 8.41 11.24
CA LEU A 45 -5.50 8.36 9.87
C LEU A 45 -6.50 8.96 8.86
N ALA A 46 -7.78 8.72 9.05
CA ALA A 46 -8.83 9.28 8.21
C ALA A 46 -8.90 10.81 8.30
N GLY A 47 -8.75 11.37 9.51
CA GLY A 47 -8.65 12.81 9.73
C GLY A 47 -7.47 13.46 8.99
N LEU A 48 -6.36 12.73 8.83
CA LEU A 48 -5.17 13.22 8.12
C LEU A 48 -5.28 13.11 6.60
N PHE A 49 -5.79 11.99 6.09
CA PHE A 49 -5.65 11.65 4.67
C PHE A 49 -6.93 11.81 3.84
N THR A 50 -8.10 11.72 4.46
CA THR A 50 -9.37 11.52 3.76
C THR A 50 -10.51 12.35 4.34
N ALA A 51 -10.19 13.46 5.02
CA ALA A 51 -11.16 14.37 5.63
C ALA A 51 -12.16 13.67 6.58
N GLY A 52 -11.71 12.63 7.27
CA GLY A 52 -12.49 11.85 8.23
C GLY A 52 -13.15 10.58 7.66
N ASP A 53 -13.11 10.34 6.34
CA ASP A 53 -13.65 9.10 5.76
C ASP A 53 -12.68 7.92 5.99
N THR A 54 -13.08 6.93 6.78
CA THR A 54 -12.25 5.78 7.12
C THR A 54 -12.13 4.76 5.99
N ALA A 55 -13.09 4.70 5.07
CA ALA A 55 -13.17 3.64 4.07
C ALA A 55 -11.97 3.61 3.10
N PRO A 56 -11.45 4.75 2.58
CA PRO A 56 -10.26 4.74 1.74
C PRO A 56 -9.00 4.28 2.50
N VAL A 57 -8.85 4.69 3.77
CA VAL A 57 -7.71 4.29 4.59
C VAL A 57 -7.75 2.79 4.86
N GLU A 58 -8.90 2.25 5.29
CA GLU A 58 -9.07 0.82 5.53
C GLU A 58 -8.75 0.00 4.28
N ARG A 59 -9.23 0.44 3.11
CA ARG A 59 -8.98 -0.21 1.83
C ARG A 59 -7.49 -0.30 1.52
N VAL A 60 -6.73 0.78 1.73
CA VAL A 60 -5.28 0.78 1.50
C VAL A 60 -4.57 -0.16 2.47
N LEU A 61 -4.93 -0.12 3.76
CA LEU A 61 -4.34 -1.01 4.77
C LEU A 61 -4.60 -2.49 4.46
N ARG A 62 -5.81 -2.83 4.01
CA ARG A 62 -6.15 -4.18 3.55
C ARG A 62 -5.27 -4.60 2.37
N ARG A 63 -5.06 -3.73 1.37
CA ARG A 63 -4.19 -4.03 0.22
C ARG A 63 -2.74 -4.28 0.63
N LEU A 64 -2.20 -3.48 1.56
CA LEU A 64 -0.85 -3.67 2.07
C LEU A 64 -0.72 -5.00 2.84
N ALA A 65 -1.72 -5.35 3.65
CA ALA A 65 -1.77 -6.65 4.35
C ALA A 65 -1.86 -7.83 3.37
N ALA A 66 -2.70 -7.72 2.33
CA ALA A 66 -2.83 -8.72 1.29
C ALA A 66 -1.51 -8.96 0.54
N MET A 67 -0.80 -7.88 0.18
CA MET A 67 0.52 -7.99 -0.46
C MET A 67 1.53 -8.71 0.42
N ARG A 68 1.57 -8.38 1.71
CA ARG A 68 2.47 -9.03 2.67
C ARG A 68 2.21 -10.54 2.77
N SER A 69 0.96 -10.94 2.94
CA SER A 69 0.55 -12.35 3.02
C SER A 69 0.80 -13.09 1.68
N TYR A 70 0.44 -12.49 0.54
CA TYR A 70 0.61 -13.10 -0.77
C TYR A 70 2.10 -13.32 -1.13
N MET A 71 2.95 -12.33 -0.86
CA MET A 71 4.38 -12.45 -1.12
C MET A 71 5.09 -13.39 -0.15
N ARG A 72 4.55 -13.56 1.07
CA ARG A 72 5.06 -14.56 2.00
C ARG A 72 4.88 -15.98 1.47
N ASP A 73 3.71 -16.32 0.94
CA ASP A 73 3.48 -17.65 0.35
C ASP A 73 4.52 -17.94 -0.75
N ILE A 74 4.73 -16.98 -1.65
CA ILE A 74 5.74 -17.08 -2.71
C ILE A 74 7.14 -17.26 -2.13
N ASN A 75 7.52 -16.46 -1.14
CA ASN A 75 8.86 -16.52 -0.52
C ASN A 75 9.11 -17.83 0.24
N LEU A 76 8.07 -18.48 0.74
CA LEU A 76 8.14 -19.79 1.39
C LEU A 76 8.07 -20.96 0.40
N GLY A 77 7.94 -20.69 -0.90
CA GLY A 77 7.80 -21.71 -1.95
C GLY A 77 6.43 -22.37 -1.98
N HIS A 78 5.42 -21.75 -1.37
CA HIS A 78 4.02 -22.17 -1.48
C HIS A 78 3.40 -21.59 -2.75
N ASP A 79 2.34 -22.24 -3.23
CA ASP A 79 1.54 -21.69 -4.33
C ASP A 79 0.82 -20.41 -3.87
N PRO A 80 0.93 -19.31 -4.64
CA PRO A 80 0.26 -18.07 -4.29
C PRO A 80 -1.27 -18.21 -4.34
N HIS A 81 -1.93 -17.78 -3.27
CA HIS A 81 -3.38 -17.81 -3.18
C HIS A 81 -4.02 -16.57 -3.82
N GLU A 82 -4.52 -16.70 -5.05
CA GLU A 82 -5.26 -15.62 -5.76
C GLU A 82 -6.47 -15.08 -4.98
N GLN A 83 -7.05 -15.89 -4.09
CA GLN A 83 -8.13 -15.46 -3.21
C GLN A 83 -7.72 -14.27 -2.31
N THR A 84 -6.45 -14.19 -1.90
CA THR A 84 -5.91 -13.10 -1.08
C THR A 84 -5.89 -11.78 -1.86
N ALA A 85 -5.52 -11.82 -3.14
CA ALA A 85 -5.55 -10.65 -4.02
C ALA A 85 -7.01 -10.23 -4.33
N ALA A 86 -7.86 -11.21 -4.65
CA ALA A 86 -9.28 -10.98 -4.97
C ALA A 86 -10.04 -10.35 -3.80
N ALA A 87 -9.72 -10.72 -2.56
CA ALA A 87 -10.33 -10.16 -1.35
C ALA A 87 -10.15 -8.63 -1.21
N VAL A 88 -9.15 -8.05 -1.88
CA VAL A 88 -8.88 -6.61 -1.90
C VAL A 88 -9.12 -5.96 -3.28
N GLY A 89 -9.77 -6.70 -4.18
CA GLY A 89 -10.10 -6.27 -5.53
C GLY A 89 -8.88 -6.11 -6.43
N MET A 90 -7.87 -6.97 -6.27
CA MET A 90 -6.65 -7.00 -7.07
C MET A 90 -6.43 -8.40 -7.66
N THR A 91 -5.58 -8.50 -8.68
CA THR A 91 -5.02 -9.78 -9.15
C THR A 91 -3.66 -10.06 -8.51
N GLY A 92 -3.22 -11.32 -8.49
CA GLY A 92 -1.88 -11.67 -8.05
C GLY A 92 -0.77 -10.93 -8.81
N THR A 93 -0.97 -10.65 -10.10
CA THR A 93 -0.06 -9.79 -10.88
C THR A 93 0.00 -8.37 -10.34
N GLN A 94 -1.15 -7.75 -10.07
CA GLN A 94 -1.19 -6.39 -9.49
C GLN A 94 -0.54 -6.34 -8.10
N ILE A 95 -0.65 -7.42 -7.32
CA ILE A 95 0.03 -7.53 -6.03
C ILE A 95 1.56 -7.61 -6.22
N GLN A 96 2.05 -8.38 -7.18
CA GLN A 96 3.47 -8.46 -7.50
C GLN A 96 4.02 -7.14 -8.06
N ASP A 97 3.24 -6.42 -8.87
CA ASP A 97 3.61 -5.08 -9.36
C ASP A 97 3.70 -4.09 -8.19
N MET A 98 2.75 -4.16 -7.26
CA MET A 98 2.79 -3.34 -6.04
C MET A 98 4.02 -3.70 -5.18
N TYR A 99 4.37 -4.98 -5.04
CA TYR A 99 5.59 -5.42 -4.36
C TYR A 99 6.86 -4.92 -5.06
N ARG A 100 6.89 -4.94 -6.39
CA ARG A 100 8.00 -4.38 -7.17
C ARG A 100 8.19 -2.89 -6.88
N LEU A 101 7.11 -2.10 -6.85
CA LEU A 101 7.18 -0.66 -6.60
C LEU A 101 7.51 -0.32 -5.14
N LEU A 102 6.93 -1.04 -4.18
CA LEU A 102 7.00 -0.69 -2.75
C LEU A 102 8.16 -1.37 -2.00
N ALA A 103 8.52 -2.60 -2.35
CA ALA A 103 9.52 -3.39 -1.63
C ALA A 103 10.85 -3.47 -2.37
N ILE A 104 10.85 -3.78 -3.67
CA ILE A 104 12.09 -3.79 -4.47
C ILE A 104 12.53 -2.34 -4.75
N ALA A 105 11.59 -1.51 -5.20
CA ALA A 105 11.72 -0.06 -5.31
C ALA A 105 13.00 0.39 -6.03
N LYS A 106 13.25 -0.17 -7.22
CA LYS A 106 14.39 0.20 -8.06
C LYS A 106 14.36 1.69 -8.38
N TYR A 107 15.54 2.29 -8.58
CA TYR A 107 15.65 3.74 -8.76
C TYR A 107 14.80 4.25 -9.92
N GLU A 108 14.87 3.57 -11.06
CA GLU A 108 14.11 3.87 -12.27
C GLU A 108 12.59 3.73 -12.10
N ASP A 109 12.15 2.86 -11.20
CA ASP A 109 10.73 2.65 -10.89
C ASP A 109 10.21 3.70 -9.87
N ARG A 110 11.08 4.26 -9.02
CA ARG A 110 10.72 5.29 -8.03
C ARG A 110 10.61 6.69 -8.62
N TYR A 111 11.44 7.01 -9.60
CA TYR A 111 11.58 8.36 -10.13
C TYR A 111 11.37 8.40 -11.64
N VAL A 112 10.11 8.50 -12.04
CA VAL A 112 9.71 8.70 -13.44
C VAL A 112 9.50 10.20 -13.68
N ILE A 113 10.60 10.95 -13.74
CA ILE A 113 10.59 12.40 -13.93
C ILE A 113 11.02 12.69 -15.39
N PRO A 114 10.08 13.06 -16.28
CA PRO A 114 10.43 13.40 -17.65
C PRO A 114 11.23 14.70 -17.72
N THR A 115 11.98 14.88 -18.81
CA THR A 115 12.65 16.16 -19.08
C THR A 115 11.62 17.27 -19.22
N ALA A 116 11.87 18.40 -18.56
CA ALA A 116 11.10 19.60 -18.81
C ALA A 116 11.45 20.12 -20.22
N HIS A 117 10.46 20.22 -21.09
CA HIS A 117 10.57 20.79 -22.44
C HIS A 117 10.71 22.31 -22.37
N THR A 118 11.80 22.80 -21.78
CA THR A 118 12.06 24.24 -21.57
C THR A 118 12.23 25.01 -22.87
N GLU A 119 12.55 24.31 -23.97
CA GLU A 119 12.57 24.85 -25.33
C GLU A 119 11.20 25.39 -25.76
N ILE A 120 10.10 24.69 -25.45
CA ILE A 120 8.74 25.10 -25.82
C ILE A 120 8.31 26.35 -25.04
N ALA A 121 8.71 26.44 -23.76
CA ALA A 121 8.45 27.63 -22.94
C ALA A 121 9.16 28.87 -23.50
N ARG A 122 10.37 28.70 -24.04
CA ARG A 122 11.14 29.79 -24.64
C ARG A 122 10.52 30.30 -25.94
N GLU A 123 10.00 29.42 -26.79
CA GLU A 123 9.29 29.81 -28.03
C GLU A 123 7.98 30.57 -27.74
N LEU A 124 7.30 30.27 -26.62
CA LEU A 124 6.08 30.97 -26.20
C LEU A 124 6.34 32.36 -25.59
N ASP A 125 7.49 32.57 -24.95
CA ASP A 125 7.92 33.88 -24.43
C ASP A 125 8.39 34.83 -25.56
N GLU A 126 8.76 34.28 -26.72
CA GLU A 126 9.22 35.03 -27.91
C GLU A 126 8.08 35.45 -28.86
N LEU A 127 6.82 35.10 -28.56
CA LEU A 127 5.58 35.49 -29.28
C LEU A 127 4.88 36.70 -28.64
#